data_AF-A0A138A7P2-F1
#
_entry.id   AF-A0A138A7P2-F1
#
_cell.length_a   1.000
_cell.length_b   1.000
_cell.length_c   1.000
_cell.angle_alpha   90.00
_cell.angle_beta   90.00
_cell.angle_gamma   90.00
#
_symmetry.space_group_name_H-M   'P 1'
#
loop_
_entity.id
_entity.type
_entity.pdbx_description
1 polymer ?
#
loop_
_entity_poly.entity_id
_entity_poly.type
_entity_poly.pdbx_seq_one_letter_code
_entity_poly.pdbx_strand_id
1 'polypeptide(L)'
;MTVRPEDVLPDDQDSADFGGLALRKGTVAAFVQNAKLLDATADGTPEAGDLTAALAAAVPQLRAIGVLDVFAPVSPRVRAIIDAVEG
;
A
#
# COMPACT_ATOMS: atom_id res chain seq x y z
N MET A 1 -24.07 11.18 4.24
CA MET A 1 -22.97 12.10 4.63
C MET A 1 -21.77 11.75 3.77
N THR A 2 -21.07 12.75 3.20
CA THR A 2 -19.87 12.54 2.37
C THR A 2 -18.62 12.74 3.22
N VAL A 3 -17.58 11.96 2.97
CA VAL A 3 -16.25 12.12 3.59
C VAL A 3 -15.37 12.93 2.64
N ARG A 4 -14.69 13.96 3.15
CA ARG A 4 -13.72 14.75 2.39
C ARG A 4 -12.30 14.25 2.70
N PRO A 5 -11.31 14.49 1.82
CA PRO A 5 -9.93 14.09 2.07
C PRO A 5 -9.39 14.55 3.43
N GLU A 6 -9.66 15.80 3.81
CA GLU A 6 -9.23 16.40 5.07
C GLU A 6 -9.92 15.80 6.31
N ASP A 7 -11.06 15.12 6.14
CA ASP A 7 -11.74 14.39 7.21
C ASP A 7 -11.05 13.04 7.49
N VAL A 8 -10.27 12.52 6.54
CA VAL A 8 -9.48 11.27 6.67
C VAL A 8 -8.05 11.58 7.11
N LEU A 9 -7.41 12.55 6.45
CA LEU A 9 -6.08 13.02 6.80
C LEU A 9 -6.02 14.55 6.71
N PRO A 10 -5.98 15.25 7.86
CA PRO A 10 -5.97 16.70 7.91
C PRO A 10 -4.82 17.31 7.10
N ASP A 11 -5.04 18.51 6.55
CA ASP A 11 -4.08 19.16 5.66
C ASP A 11 -2.77 19.57 6.34
N ASP A 12 -2.80 19.77 7.67
CA ASP A 12 -1.65 20.10 8.50
C ASP A 12 -0.90 18.86 9.02
N GLN A 13 -1.32 17.66 8.64
CA GLN A 13 -0.73 16.40 9.08
C GLN A 13 -0.25 15.52 7.91
N ASP A 14 1.00 15.07 8.00
CA ASP A 14 1.57 14.12 7.04
C ASP A 14 1.19 12.66 7.33
N SER A 15 0.64 12.40 8.52
CA SER A 15 0.21 11.09 8.98
C SER A 15 -1.00 11.13 9.90
N ALA A 16 -1.77 10.04 9.91
CA ALA A 16 -2.84 9.82 10.88
C ALA A 16 -2.80 8.38 11.41
N ASP A 17 -3.41 8.16 12.58
CA ASP A 17 -3.58 6.85 13.17
C ASP A 17 -4.86 6.18 12.63
N PHE A 18 -4.71 4.95 12.14
CA PHE A 18 -5.82 4.10 11.71
C PHE A 18 -5.78 2.81 12.51
N GLY A 19 -6.46 2.80 13.65
CA GLY A 19 -6.55 1.62 14.51
C GLY A 19 -5.19 1.23 15.14
N GLY A 20 -4.40 2.21 15.58
CA GLY A 20 -3.07 2.01 16.15
C GLY A 20 -1.94 1.94 15.13
N LEU A 21 -2.24 2.09 13.84
CA LEU A 21 -1.26 2.11 12.76
C LEU A 21 -1.08 3.53 12.23
N ALA A 22 0.14 4.06 12.36
CA ALA A 22 0.52 5.31 11.73
C ALA A 22 0.59 5.14 10.20
N LEU A 23 -0.28 5.85 9.47
CA LEU A 23 -0.31 5.91 8.02
C LEU A 23 0.20 7.27 7.53
N ARG A 24 1.05 7.29 6.50
CA ARG A 24 1.47 8.54 5.84
C ARG A 24 0.59 8.85 4.62
N LYS A 25 0.35 10.13 4.32
CA LYS A 25 -0.41 10.62 3.14
C LYS A 25 0.05 9.99 1.83
N GLY A 26 1.36 9.76 1.72
CA GLY A 26 2.01 9.19 0.54
C GLY A 26 1.95 7.67 0.43
N THR A 27 1.46 6.92 1.43
CA THR A 27 1.53 5.44 1.45
C THR A 27 0.86 4.82 0.23
N VAL A 28 -0.35 5.26 -0.13
CA VAL A 28 -1.09 4.70 -1.28
C VAL A 28 -0.37 5.00 -2.60
N ALA A 29 0.11 6.23 -2.78
CA ALA A 29 0.84 6.61 -3.99
C ALA A 29 2.16 5.84 -4.13
N ALA A 30 2.91 5.68 -3.03
CA ALA A 30 4.14 4.91 -3.00
C ALA A 30 3.89 3.42 -3.31
N PHE A 31 2.81 2.83 -2.76
CA PHE A 31 2.43 1.46 -3.07
C PHE A 31 2.16 1.27 -4.57
N VAL A 32 1.37 2.14 -5.18
CA VAL A 32 1.07 2.08 -6.63
C VAL A 32 2.33 2.21 -7.46
N GLN A 33 3.26 3.11 -7.08
CA GLN A 33 4.51 3.28 -7.81
C GLN A 33 5.43 2.06 -7.68
N ASN A 34 5.57 1.50 -6.47
CA ASN A 34 6.37 0.30 -6.23
C ASN A 34 5.77 -0.92 -6.93
N ALA A 35 4.44 -1.03 -7.01
CA ALA A 35 3.75 -2.08 -7.75
C ALA A 35 4.10 -2.04 -9.24
N LYS A 36 4.04 -0.84 -9.85
CA LYS A 36 4.40 -0.64 -11.26
C LYS A 36 5.88 -0.91 -11.54
N LEU A 37 6.75 -0.49 -10.62
CA LEU A 37 8.18 -0.78 -10.71
C LEU A 37 8.41 -2.28 -10.63
N LEU A 38 7.79 -2.97 -9.66
CA LEU A 38 7.95 -4.41 -9.50
C LEU A 38 7.60 -5.14 -10.81
N ASP A 39 6.46 -4.83 -11.42
CA ASP A 39 6.04 -5.44 -12.69
C ASP A 39 7.02 -5.21 -13.84
N ALA A 40 7.75 -4.09 -13.84
CA ALA A 40 8.77 -3.78 -14.84
C ALA A 40 10.15 -4.38 -14.49
N THR A 41 10.38 -4.75 -13.24
CA THR A 41 11.65 -5.28 -12.74
C THR A 41 11.72 -6.79 -12.91
N ALA A 42 12.85 -7.26 -13.44
CA ALA A 42 13.12 -8.69 -13.61
C ALA A 42 13.14 -9.43 -12.26
N ASP A 43 12.58 -10.63 -12.25
CA ASP A 43 12.57 -11.50 -11.06
C ASP A 43 13.98 -11.87 -10.60
N GLY A 44 14.12 -12.10 -9.29
CA GLY A 44 15.37 -12.52 -8.66
C GLY A 44 16.44 -11.43 -8.54
N THR A 45 16.15 -10.21 -9.00
CA THR A 45 17.05 -9.06 -8.79
C THR A 45 16.93 -8.52 -7.35
N PRO A 46 18.00 -7.90 -6.81
CA PRO A 46 17.93 -7.22 -5.52
C PRO A 46 16.81 -6.16 -5.47
N GLU A 47 16.64 -5.42 -6.56
CA GLU A 47 15.59 -4.40 -6.69
C GLU A 47 14.17 -5.00 -6.58
N ALA A 48 13.91 -6.16 -7.21
CA ALA A 48 12.64 -6.85 -7.04
C ALA A 48 12.40 -7.27 -5.57
N GLY A 49 13.47 -7.65 -4.86
CA GLY A 49 13.42 -7.95 -3.43
C GLY A 49 13.04 -6.74 -2.58
N ASP A 50 13.68 -5.60 -2.82
CA ASP A 50 13.40 -4.35 -2.10
C ASP A 50 11.96 -3.85 -2.36
N LEU A 51 11.51 -3.91 -3.61
CA LEU A 51 10.14 -3.56 -3.99
C LEU A 51 9.11 -4.51 -3.35
N THR A 52 9.41 -5.81 -3.31
CA THR A 52 8.56 -6.81 -2.64
C THR A 52 8.43 -6.51 -1.15
N ALA A 53 9.55 -6.22 -0.47
CA ALA A 53 9.55 -5.88 0.95
C ALA A 53 8.77 -4.58 1.23
N ALA A 54 8.93 -3.56 0.39
CA ALA A 54 8.21 -2.29 0.52
C ALA A 54 6.69 -2.47 0.31
N LEU A 55 6.29 -3.29 -0.67
CA LEU A 55 4.88 -3.61 -0.90
C LEU A 55 4.29 -4.39 0.28
N ALA A 56 4.98 -5.42 0.77
CA ALA A 56 4.55 -6.22 1.91
C ALA A 56 4.37 -5.37 3.18
N ALA A 57 5.31 -4.47 3.47
CA ALA A 57 5.25 -3.58 4.62
C ALA A 57 4.05 -2.61 4.59
N ALA A 58 3.56 -2.26 3.39
CA ALA A 58 2.41 -1.38 3.21
C ALA A 58 1.06 -2.10 3.30
N VAL A 59 1.01 -3.43 3.18
CA VAL A 59 -0.26 -4.20 3.19
C VAL A 59 -1.10 -3.93 4.45
N PRO A 60 -0.56 -3.97 5.69
CA PRO A 60 -1.36 -3.71 6.89
C PRO A 60 -1.96 -2.30 6.90
N GLN A 61 -1.22 -1.31 6.40
CA GLN A 61 -1.68 0.07 6.29
C GLN A 61 -2.82 0.20 5.27
N LEU A 62 -2.71 -0.45 4.11
CA LEU A 62 -3.77 -0.45 3.09
C LEU A 62 -5.04 -1.16 3.55
N ARG A 63 -4.91 -2.22 4.36
CA ARG A 63 -6.04 -2.87 5.04
C ARG A 63 -6.69 -1.94 6.06
N ALA A 64 -5.91 -1.26 6.90
CA ALA A 64 -6.43 -0.38 7.93
C ALA A 64 -7.32 0.75 7.37
N ILE A 65 -7.02 1.23 6.16
CA ILE A 65 -7.82 2.26 5.46
C ILE A 65 -8.85 1.70 4.49
N GLY A 66 -8.99 0.38 4.39
CA GLY A 66 -9.98 -0.28 3.55
C GLY A 66 -9.73 -0.22 2.04
N VAL A 67 -8.51 0.12 1.59
CA VAL A 67 -8.17 0.12 0.16
C VAL A 67 -8.37 -1.29 -0.42
N LEU A 68 -7.93 -2.31 0.30
CA LEU A 68 -8.03 -3.72 -0.12
C LEU A 68 -9.42 -4.34 0.12
N ASP A 69 -10.36 -3.58 0.69
CA ASP A 69 -11.76 -3.99 0.83
C ASP A 69 -12.59 -3.56 -0.39
N VAL A 70 -12.11 -2.57 -1.13
CA VAL A 70 -12.80 -1.98 -2.30
C VAL A 70 -12.05 -2.31 -3.61
N PHE A 71 -10.72 -2.37 -3.56
CA PHE A 71 -9.87 -2.56 -4.73
C PHE A 71 -9.01 -3.81 -4.59
N ALA A 72 -8.82 -4.52 -5.71
CA ALA A 72 -7.85 -5.61 -5.82
C ALA A 72 -6.78 -5.25 -6.86
N PRO A 73 -5.51 -5.58 -6.64
CA PRO A 73 -4.47 -5.34 -7.64
C PRO A 73 -4.72 -6.20 -8.88
N VAL A 74 -4.53 -5.60 -10.06
CA VAL A 74 -4.56 -6.31 -11.35
C VAL A 74 -3.29 -7.15 -11.55
N SER A 75 -2.14 -6.68 -11.04
CA SER A 75 -0.87 -7.40 -11.11
C SER A 75 -0.93 -8.71 -10.31
N PRO A 76 -0.65 -9.87 -10.95
CA PRO A 76 -0.53 -11.15 -10.25
C PRO A 76 0.61 -11.17 -9.23
N ARG A 77 1.72 -10.47 -9.50
CA ARG A 77 2.87 -10.40 -8.58
C ARG A 77 2.50 -9.67 -7.30
N VAL A 78 1.82 -8.54 -7.43
CA VAL A 78 1.34 -7.79 -6.26
C VAL A 78 0.27 -8.57 -5.50
N ARG A 79 -0.63 -9.27 -6.19
CA ARG A 79 -1.62 -10.13 -5.53
C ARG A 79 -0.97 -11.22 -4.70
N ALA A 80 0.02 -11.91 -5.23
CA ALA A 80 0.77 -12.94 -4.50
C ALA A 80 1.46 -12.39 -3.24
N ILE A 81 1.95 -11.14 -3.28
CA ILE A 81 2.54 -10.49 -2.10
C ILE A 81 1.48 -10.22 -1.03
N ILE A 82 0.31 -9.67 -1.43
CA ILE A 82 -0.79 -9.42 -0.50
C ILE A 82 -1.25 -10.72 0.15
N ASP A 83 -1.51 -11.75 -0.66
CA ASP A 83 -1.95 -13.06 -0.18
C ASP A 83 -0.94 -13.68 0.80
N ALA A 84 0.36 -13.50 0.55
CA ALA A 84 1.42 -14.00 1.43
C ALA A 84 1.55 -13.23 2.77
N VAL A 85 1.12 -11.97 2.83
CA VAL A 85 1.10 -11.19 4.08
C VAL A 85 -0.15 -11.47 4.90
N GLU A 86 -1.26 -11.84 4.24
CA GLU A 86 -2.57 -12.03 4.88
C GLU A 86 -2.88 -13.49 5.26
N GLY A 87 -2.17 -14.45 4.67
CA GLY A 87 -2.23 -15.87 5.03
C GLY A 87 -1.41 -16.23 6.26
#